data_AF-A0A7V4GAW8-F1
#
_entry.id   AF-A0A7V4GAW8-F1
#
_cell.length_a   1.000
_cell.length_b   1.000
_cell.length_c   1.000
_cell.angle_alpha   90.00
_cell.angle_beta   90.00
_cell.angle_gamma   90.00
#
_symmetry.space_group_name_H-M   'P 1'
#
loop_
_entity.id
_entity.type
_entity.pdbx_description
1 polymer ?
#
loop_
_entity_poly.entity_id
_entity_poly.type
_entity_poly.pdbx_seq_one_letter_code
_entity_poly.pdbx_strand_id
1 'polypeptide(L)'
;MKRNAILWTLAAVAGWLGAARCGDDGSTPTEDCTNDIDDDGDGQADCTDSDCTTHPYCTSVTSEVDCDDRRDDDGDGRTDCDDSDCAGTAACVPREISCRNGVDDDGDGRTDCDDDECDGRPPCATTEETDCDDAVDDDGDGQTDCDDTDCDDDPACGGTPETICGNSVDDDGDGQTDCDDSDCDDDPACGGTPETICGNSVDDDGDGQTDCDDSDCASDAHCIPESACNDTLDNDLDGATDCADGDCASDAHCIPESACNDTLDNDLDGATDCADGDCATAAVCLPESDCGNTVDDDGDGATDCADTDCATSPACHVTGGESCASGPYVLPDDPNGTWRGTIDALASDHRGSCGGNGGRDVVLQFTTTARATITASLEGSTFDTVLYLRSGACTYPGTNEEACNDDAMGGATWSRISTTENAGTYWLFVDAASAATTTGTYVLTIRVAP
;
A
#
# COMPACT_ATOMS: atom_id res chain seq x y z
N MET A 1 -89.07 -52.20 -9.90
CA MET A 1 -89.22 -52.71 -8.51
C MET A 1 -87.86 -53.21 -8.02
N LYS A 2 -87.35 -52.61 -6.94
CA LYS A 2 -86.45 -53.16 -5.88
C LYS A 2 -85.09 -53.76 -6.32
N ARG A 3 -83.92 -53.47 -5.71
CA ARG A 3 -83.59 -52.90 -4.38
C ARG A 3 -82.07 -52.59 -4.26
N ASN A 4 -81.78 -51.40 -3.72
CA ASN A 4 -80.70 -50.94 -2.82
C ASN A 4 -79.36 -51.68 -2.59
N ALA A 5 -78.30 -50.87 -2.74
CA ALA A 5 -77.24 -50.48 -1.77
C ALA A 5 -76.15 -51.47 -1.33
N ILE A 6 -74.88 -51.07 -1.47
CA ILE A 6 -73.99 -50.56 -0.39
C ILE A 6 -72.58 -50.27 -0.97
N LEU A 7 -72.00 -49.13 -0.56
CA LEU A 7 -70.64 -48.60 -0.83
C LEU A 7 -69.53 -49.60 -0.50
N TRP A 8 -68.34 -49.49 -1.11
CA TRP A 8 -67.03 -49.40 -0.41
C TRP A 8 -65.97 -48.78 -1.34
N THR A 9 -65.22 -47.83 -0.78
CA THR A 9 -64.10 -47.07 -1.34
C THR A 9 -62.83 -47.92 -1.48
N LEU A 10 -62.09 -47.75 -2.58
CA LEU A 10 -60.77 -48.34 -2.84
C LEU A 10 -59.67 -47.47 -2.21
N ALA A 11 -58.95 -48.02 -1.23
CA ALA A 11 -57.66 -47.51 -0.76
C ALA A 11 -56.61 -48.63 -0.90
N ALA A 12 -55.43 -48.23 -1.36
CA ALA A 12 -54.34 -49.07 -1.83
C ALA A 12 -53.77 -50.00 -0.75
N VAL A 13 -53.40 -51.21 -1.18
CA VAL A 13 -52.80 -52.26 -0.36
C VAL A 13 -51.28 -52.04 -0.30
N ALA A 14 -50.79 -51.92 0.92
CA ALA A 14 -49.39 -51.95 1.29
C ALA A 14 -48.79 -53.35 1.13
N GLY A 15 -47.53 -53.43 0.70
CA GLY A 15 -46.68 -54.61 0.78
C GLY A 15 -45.36 -54.25 1.46
N TRP A 16 -45.31 -54.40 2.78
CA TRP A 16 -44.10 -54.32 3.60
C TRP A 16 -43.28 -55.62 3.48
N LEU A 17 -41.97 -55.48 3.24
CA LEU A 17 -40.95 -56.47 3.57
C LEU A 17 -39.65 -55.72 3.87
N GLY A 18 -39.17 -55.82 5.11
CA GLY A 18 -37.76 -55.60 5.46
C GLY A 18 -37.33 -54.19 5.88
N ALA A 19 -37.66 -53.78 7.10
CA ALA A 19 -36.92 -52.75 7.79
C ALA A 19 -35.55 -53.31 8.24
N ALA A 20 -34.47 -52.87 7.59
CA ALA A 20 -33.17 -52.72 8.23
C ALA A 20 -33.01 -51.21 8.51
N ARG A 21 -32.94 -50.88 9.79
CA ARG A 21 -32.58 -49.55 10.28
C ARG A 21 -31.06 -49.42 10.23
N CYS A 22 -30.56 -48.37 9.58
CA CYS A 22 -29.45 -47.53 10.06
C CYS A 22 -30.07 -46.12 10.08
N GLY A 23 -30.29 -45.48 11.24
CA GLY A 23 -29.32 -44.58 11.88
C GLY A 23 -28.97 -43.48 10.86
N ASP A 24 -29.55 -42.28 10.84
CA ASP A 24 -29.76 -41.32 11.94
C ASP A 24 -28.60 -41.30 12.94
N ASP A 25 -27.40 -41.19 12.36
CA ASP A 25 -26.32 -40.39 12.93
C ASP A 25 -26.24 -39.14 12.04
N GLY A 26 -26.40 -37.95 12.62
CA GLY A 26 -26.60 -36.68 11.90
C GLY A 26 -25.35 -36.15 11.18
N SER A 27 -24.65 -37.00 10.44
CA SER A 27 -23.63 -36.64 9.46
C SER A 27 -24.25 -36.80 8.06
N THR A 28 -24.29 -35.73 7.29
CA THR A 28 -24.41 -35.83 5.83
C THR A 28 -23.37 -36.84 5.33
N PRO A 29 -23.67 -37.67 4.30
CA PRO A 29 -22.62 -38.44 3.66
C PRO A 29 -21.52 -37.45 3.23
N THR A 30 -20.27 -37.79 3.49
CA THR A 30 -19.14 -36.95 3.07
C THR A 30 -18.87 -37.24 1.61
N GLU A 31 -18.84 -36.20 0.78
CA GLU A 31 -18.44 -36.28 -0.62
C GLU A 31 -16.99 -36.78 -0.75
N ASP A 32 -16.74 -37.74 -1.64
CA ASP A 32 -15.40 -38.12 -2.06
C ASP A 32 -15.05 -37.30 -3.31
N CYS A 33 -14.23 -36.28 -3.12
CA CYS A 33 -14.01 -35.24 -4.10
C CYS A 33 -13.20 -35.65 -5.34
N THR A 34 -13.03 -36.93 -5.64
CA THR A 34 -12.05 -37.44 -6.62
C THR A 34 -12.57 -38.54 -7.57
N ASN A 35 -13.87 -38.81 -7.60
CA ASN A 35 -14.38 -40.05 -8.21
C ASN A 35 -15.51 -39.89 -9.26
N ASP A 36 -15.80 -38.65 -9.66
CA ASP A 36 -16.83 -38.23 -10.62
C ASP A 36 -18.27 -38.68 -10.26
N ILE A 37 -18.54 -38.93 -8.97
CA ILE A 37 -19.84 -39.39 -8.46
C ILE A 37 -20.30 -38.47 -7.33
N ASP A 38 -21.56 -38.03 -7.42
CA ASP A 38 -22.32 -37.37 -6.35
C ASP A 38 -22.59 -38.39 -5.22
N ASP A 39 -21.66 -38.46 -4.26
CA ASP A 39 -21.64 -39.44 -3.16
C ASP A 39 -22.55 -39.03 -2.00
N ASP A 40 -22.79 -37.72 -1.84
CA ASP A 40 -23.69 -37.16 -0.84
C ASP A 40 -25.14 -36.97 -1.32
N GLY A 41 -25.35 -37.00 -2.64
CA GLY A 41 -26.64 -36.98 -3.31
C GLY A 41 -27.25 -35.58 -3.47
N ASP A 42 -26.47 -34.51 -3.39
CA ASP A 42 -26.93 -33.12 -3.50
C ASP A 42 -27.09 -32.63 -4.95
N GLY A 43 -26.53 -33.37 -5.92
CA GLY A 43 -26.60 -33.12 -7.35
C GLY A 43 -25.37 -32.44 -7.95
N GLN A 44 -24.32 -32.22 -7.17
CA GLN A 44 -22.98 -31.84 -7.62
C GLN A 44 -22.02 -33.02 -7.38
N ALA A 45 -20.90 -33.05 -8.10
CA ALA A 45 -19.88 -34.09 -7.94
C ALA A 45 -18.49 -33.45 -7.92
N ASP A 46 -17.60 -34.00 -7.09
CA ASP A 46 -16.21 -33.58 -6.95
C ASP A 46 -16.02 -32.05 -6.82
N CYS A 47 -15.14 -31.43 -7.61
CA CYS A 47 -14.81 -30.00 -7.50
C CYS A 47 -15.91 -29.05 -7.97
N THR A 48 -17.01 -29.59 -8.52
CA THR A 48 -18.22 -28.80 -8.72
C THR A 48 -19.11 -28.78 -7.47
N ASP A 49 -18.83 -29.64 -6.50
CA ASP A 49 -19.46 -29.67 -5.19
C ASP A 49 -18.84 -28.63 -4.24
N SER A 50 -19.70 -27.90 -3.54
CA SER A 50 -19.29 -26.88 -2.58
C SER A 50 -18.57 -27.45 -1.35
N ASP A 51 -18.85 -28.69 -0.99
CA ASP A 51 -18.22 -29.39 0.13
C ASP A 51 -16.78 -29.80 -0.18
N CYS A 52 -16.39 -29.79 -1.46
CA CYS A 52 -15.04 -30.07 -1.95
C CYS A 52 -14.16 -28.82 -2.13
N THR A 53 -14.68 -27.61 -1.87
CA THR A 53 -13.97 -26.33 -2.13
C THR A 53 -12.68 -26.13 -1.32
N THR A 54 -12.45 -26.91 -0.27
CA THR A 54 -11.19 -26.91 0.50
C THR A 54 -10.43 -28.22 0.39
N HIS A 55 -10.90 -29.16 -0.44
CA HIS A 55 -10.25 -30.45 -0.64
C HIS A 55 -8.99 -30.25 -1.50
N PRO A 56 -7.82 -30.81 -1.12
CA PRO A 56 -6.55 -30.59 -1.82
C PRO A 56 -6.60 -30.79 -3.34
N TYR A 57 -7.41 -31.76 -3.79
CA TYR A 57 -7.69 -32.03 -5.21
C TYR A 57 -8.38 -30.87 -5.95
N CYS A 58 -9.22 -30.09 -5.26
CA CYS A 58 -9.97 -28.97 -5.83
C CYS A 58 -9.35 -27.60 -5.51
N THR A 59 -8.29 -27.59 -4.69
CA THR A 59 -7.54 -26.39 -4.30
C THR A 59 -6.11 -26.41 -4.82
N SER A 60 -5.84 -27.11 -5.93
CA SER A 60 -4.50 -27.45 -6.43
C SER A 60 -3.50 -26.31 -6.22
N VAL A 61 -2.53 -26.63 -5.38
CA VAL A 61 -1.33 -25.85 -5.09
C VAL A 61 -0.32 -26.18 -6.18
N THR A 62 -0.02 -25.18 -7.00
CA THR A 62 1.24 -24.92 -7.72
C THR A 62 2.05 -26.13 -8.24
N SER A 63 1.87 -26.43 -9.53
CA SER A 63 2.76 -27.08 -10.51
C SER A 63 3.40 -28.43 -10.15
N GLU A 64 3.32 -29.37 -11.10
CA GLU A 64 4.12 -30.59 -11.14
C GLU A 64 5.60 -30.34 -10.75
N VAL A 65 6.03 -30.96 -9.65
CA VAL A 65 7.34 -30.68 -9.02
C VAL A 65 8.46 -31.54 -9.60
N ASP A 66 8.14 -32.77 -10.02
CA ASP A 66 9.11 -33.71 -10.59
C ASP A 66 8.63 -34.27 -11.96
N CYS A 67 9.21 -33.75 -13.03
CA CYS A 67 8.77 -34.03 -14.40
C CYS A 67 9.36 -35.31 -15.03
N ASP A 68 9.98 -36.21 -14.26
CA ASP A 68 10.53 -37.48 -14.77
C ASP A 68 10.30 -38.74 -13.90
N ASP A 69 9.48 -38.63 -12.86
CA ASP A 69 9.32 -39.67 -11.83
C ASP A 69 8.07 -40.56 -12.05
N ARG A 70 7.24 -40.23 -13.04
CA ARG A 70 5.99 -40.89 -13.45
C ARG A 70 4.88 -40.83 -12.41
N ARG A 71 4.90 -39.82 -11.57
CA ARG A 71 3.78 -39.47 -10.71
C ARG A 71 3.06 -38.26 -11.29
N ASP A 72 1.92 -38.03 -10.66
CA ASP A 72 1.03 -36.91 -10.86
C ASP A 72 1.14 -36.18 -9.52
N ASP A 73 2.16 -35.33 -9.40
CA ASP A 73 2.56 -34.70 -8.15
C ASP A 73 1.60 -33.58 -7.75
N ASP A 74 0.95 -32.93 -8.74
CA ASP A 74 -0.08 -31.92 -8.52
C ASP A 74 -1.53 -32.45 -8.56
N GLY A 75 -1.71 -33.69 -9.03
CA GLY A 75 -2.97 -34.42 -8.96
C GLY A 75 -3.97 -34.08 -10.08
N ASP A 76 -3.54 -33.46 -11.18
CA ASP A 76 -4.40 -33.05 -12.29
C ASP A 76 -4.76 -34.19 -13.28
N GLY A 77 -4.14 -35.36 -13.09
CA GLY A 77 -4.35 -36.57 -13.88
C GLY A 77 -3.38 -36.74 -15.05
N ARG A 78 -2.39 -35.87 -15.18
CA ARG A 78 -1.25 -36.01 -16.10
C ARG A 78 0.01 -36.31 -15.30
N THR A 79 1.04 -36.79 -15.99
CA THR A 79 2.29 -37.21 -15.35
C THR A 79 3.43 -36.79 -16.25
N ASP A 80 4.52 -36.30 -15.67
CA ASP A 80 5.74 -35.92 -16.39
C ASP A 80 5.43 -35.03 -17.62
N CYS A 81 5.97 -35.36 -18.79
CA CYS A 81 5.86 -34.59 -20.03
C CYS A 81 4.49 -34.64 -20.72
N ASP A 82 3.57 -35.48 -20.24
CA ASP A 82 2.17 -35.40 -20.66
C ASP A 82 1.42 -34.28 -19.89
N ASP A 83 2.05 -33.74 -18.84
CA ASP A 83 1.61 -32.60 -18.05
C ASP A 83 1.99 -31.26 -18.70
N SER A 84 1.06 -30.29 -18.69
CA SER A 84 1.34 -28.94 -19.20
C SER A 84 2.22 -28.11 -18.28
N ASP A 85 2.24 -28.42 -16.98
CA ASP A 85 3.06 -27.73 -16.00
C ASP A 85 4.55 -28.13 -16.12
N CYS A 86 4.82 -29.28 -16.76
CA CYS A 86 6.15 -29.71 -17.16
C CYS A 86 6.59 -29.23 -18.56
N ALA A 87 5.75 -28.49 -19.28
CA ALA A 87 6.10 -27.99 -20.60
C ALA A 87 7.29 -27.02 -20.55
N GLY A 88 8.37 -27.34 -21.27
CA GLY A 88 9.60 -26.54 -21.29
C GLY A 88 10.60 -26.86 -20.17
N THR A 89 10.31 -27.83 -19.30
CA THR A 89 11.30 -28.34 -18.33
C THR A 89 12.31 -29.24 -19.04
N ALA A 90 13.56 -29.26 -18.55
CA ALA A 90 14.68 -30.01 -19.16
C ALA A 90 14.47 -31.55 -19.24
N ALA A 91 13.42 -32.07 -18.59
CA ALA A 91 12.97 -33.46 -18.69
C ALA A 91 12.10 -33.72 -19.93
N CYS A 92 11.44 -32.69 -20.46
CA CYS A 92 10.33 -32.80 -21.40
C CYS A 92 10.53 -32.06 -22.73
N VAL A 93 11.60 -31.28 -22.87
CA VAL A 93 12.15 -30.94 -24.18
C VAL A 93 12.86 -32.17 -24.77
N PRO A 94 12.54 -32.59 -26.01
CA PRO A 94 13.43 -33.46 -26.75
C PRO A 94 14.77 -32.74 -26.85
N ARG A 95 15.87 -33.45 -26.64
CA ARG A 95 17.21 -32.84 -26.63
C ARG A 95 17.84 -32.98 -27.99
N GLU A 96 18.55 -31.97 -28.46
CA GLU A 96 19.43 -32.14 -29.61
C GLU A 96 20.48 -33.24 -29.35
N ILE A 97 20.43 -34.29 -30.17
CA ILE A 97 21.26 -35.51 -30.01
C ILE A 97 22.59 -35.37 -30.76
N SER A 98 22.67 -34.54 -31.81
CA SER A 98 23.88 -34.38 -32.61
C SER A 98 24.14 -32.94 -33.04
N CYS A 99 24.97 -32.26 -32.25
CA CYS A 99 25.37 -30.87 -32.43
C CYS A 99 26.34 -30.57 -33.61
N ARG A 100 26.30 -31.32 -34.73
CA ARG A 100 27.05 -30.99 -35.99
C ARG A 100 26.50 -31.62 -37.27
N ASN A 101 25.30 -32.19 -37.22
CA ASN A 101 24.76 -32.94 -38.34
C ASN A 101 23.94 -32.06 -39.32
N GLY A 102 23.72 -30.79 -38.99
CA GLY A 102 22.97 -29.82 -39.78
C GLY A 102 21.47 -30.07 -39.77
N VAL A 103 20.95 -30.75 -38.76
CA VAL A 103 19.55 -31.18 -38.63
C VAL A 103 19.03 -30.81 -37.25
N ASP A 104 17.89 -30.14 -37.25
CA ASP A 104 17.07 -29.85 -36.07
C ASP A 104 16.49 -31.18 -35.54
N ASP A 105 17.24 -31.83 -34.64
CA ASP A 105 16.96 -33.19 -34.16
C ASP A 105 15.81 -33.23 -33.14
N ASP A 106 15.51 -32.12 -32.46
CA ASP A 106 14.40 -31.99 -31.50
C ASP A 106 13.21 -31.15 -32.00
N GLY A 107 13.36 -30.46 -33.13
CA GLY A 107 12.29 -29.82 -33.89
C GLY A 107 11.94 -28.42 -33.43
N ASP A 108 12.82 -27.74 -32.69
CA ASP A 108 12.58 -26.42 -32.09
C ASP A 108 12.81 -25.25 -33.08
N GLY A 109 13.46 -25.54 -34.22
CA GLY A 109 13.79 -24.61 -35.30
C GLY A 109 15.23 -24.09 -35.30
N ARG A 110 16.06 -24.50 -34.34
CA ARG A 110 17.50 -24.29 -34.28
C ARG A 110 18.22 -25.58 -34.69
N THR A 111 19.52 -25.47 -34.97
CA THR A 111 20.31 -26.61 -35.47
C THR A 111 21.74 -26.51 -34.95
N ASP A 112 22.29 -27.64 -34.53
CA ASP A 112 23.69 -27.76 -34.11
C ASP A 112 24.09 -26.74 -33.02
N CYS A 113 25.15 -25.95 -33.20
CA CYS A 113 25.63 -25.00 -32.19
C CYS A 113 24.80 -23.71 -32.07
N ASP A 114 23.84 -23.50 -32.97
CA ASP A 114 22.85 -22.42 -32.81
C ASP A 114 21.73 -22.82 -31.83
N ASP A 115 21.71 -24.10 -31.40
CA ASP A 115 20.77 -24.69 -30.47
C ASP A 115 21.27 -24.59 -29.01
N ASP A 116 20.40 -24.13 -28.11
CA ASP A 116 20.77 -23.82 -26.71
C ASP A 116 21.11 -25.12 -25.94
N GLU A 117 20.59 -26.27 -26.36
CA GLU A 117 20.82 -27.59 -25.78
C GLU A 117 22.19 -28.19 -26.17
N CYS A 118 22.85 -27.60 -27.17
CA CYS A 118 24.20 -27.92 -27.61
C CYS A 118 25.29 -27.06 -26.94
N ASP A 119 24.91 -26.02 -26.19
CA ASP A 119 25.85 -25.15 -25.50
C ASP A 119 26.78 -25.93 -24.54
N GLY A 120 28.09 -25.75 -24.69
CA GLY A 120 29.11 -26.45 -23.91
C GLY A 120 29.26 -27.96 -24.17
N ARG A 121 28.64 -28.53 -25.22
CA ARG A 121 28.83 -29.93 -25.63
C ARG A 121 29.80 -30.01 -26.82
N PRO A 122 30.86 -30.84 -26.80
CA PRO A 122 31.70 -31.03 -27.99
C PRO A 122 30.84 -31.51 -29.18
N PRO A 123 30.73 -30.73 -30.28
CA PRO A 123 31.70 -29.78 -30.84
C PRO A 123 31.42 -28.27 -30.66
N CYS A 124 30.41 -27.89 -29.86
CA CYS A 124 30.10 -26.49 -29.48
C CYS A 124 30.66 -26.12 -28.10
N ALA A 125 31.37 -27.05 -27.46
CA ALA A 125 32.23 -26.74 -26.34
C ALA A 125 33.47 -26.07 -26.93
N THR A 126 33.58 -24.75 -26.78
CA THR A 126 34.83 -24.03 -27.03
C THR A 126 35.93 -24.72 -26.21
N THR A 127 36.86 -25.33 -26.92
CA THR A 127 38.05 -25.90 -26.31
C THR A 127 39.22 -25.23 -26.96
N GLU A 128 39.82 -24.26 -26.26
CA GLU A 128 41.07 -23.56 -26.57
C GLU A 128 41.85 -24.18 -27.74
N GLU A 129 42.08 -23.40 -28.80
CA GLU A 129 42.88 -23.83 -29.93
C GLU A 129 44.22 -24.43 -29.47
N THR A 130 44.41 -25.74 -29.68
CA THR A 130 45.53 -26.47 -29.07
C THR A 130 46.84 -26.44 -29.87
N ASP A 131 46.80 -26.01 -31.13
CA ASP A 131 47.94 -26.00 -32.04
C ASP A 131 47.93 -24.75 -32.95
N CYS A 132 48.42 -23.63 -32.41
CA CYS A 132 48.39 -22.30 -33.03
C CYS A 132 49.35 -22.08 -34.23
N ASP A 133 49.85 -23.15 -34.89
CA ASP A 133 50.78 -23.03 -36.03
C ASP A 133 50.57 -24.04 -37.18
N ASP A 134 49.45 -24.76 -37.20
CA ASP A 134 49.20 -25.90 -38.08
C ASP A 134 48.18 -25.64 -39.22
N ALA A 135 47.55 -24.46 -39.20
CA ALA A 135 46.54 -23.96 -40.13
C ALA A 135 45.23 -24.76 -40.15
N VAL A 136 44.83 -25.30 -39.01
CA VAL A 136 43.57 -25.99 -38.77
C VAL A 136 42.85 -25.33 -37.60
N ASP A 137 41.56 -25.05 -37.80
CA ASP A 137 40.59 -24.64 -36.78
C ASP A 137 40.33 -25.84 -35.86
N ASP A 138 41.12 -25.94 -34.78
CA ASP A 138 41.19 -27.12 -33.92
C ASP A 138 40.04 -27.16 -32.89
N ASP A 139 39.44 -26.02 -32.59
CA ASP A 139 38.33 -25.86 -31.65
C ASP A 139 36.95 -25.72 -32.33
N GLY A 140 36.92 -25.38 -33.62
CA GLY A 140 35.75 -25.32 -34.47
C GLY A 140 35.01 -23.98 -34.45
N ASP A 141 35.59 -22.91 -33.92
CA ASP A 141 34.96 -21.59 -33.81
C ASP A 141 34.99 -20.78 -35.13
N GLY A 142 35.80 -21.23 -36.09
CA GLY A 142 35.96 -20.63 -37.42
C GLY A 142 37.16 -19.70 -37.59
N GLN A 143 37.98 -19.53 -36.56
CA GLN A 143 39.28 -18.88 -36.58
C GLN A 143 40.39 -19.95 -36.72
N THR A 144 41.63 -19.53 -37.05
CA THR A 144 42.73 -20.49 -37.28
C THR A 144 44.07 -19.86 -36.93
N ASP A 145 44.91 -20.59 -36.18
CA ASP A 145 46.25 -20.18 -35.77
C ASP A 145 46.22 -18.78 -35.10
N CYS A 146 47.18 -17.91 -35.42
CA CYS A 146 47.28 -16.55 -34.87
C CYS A 146 46.18 -15.57 -35.32
N ASP A 147 45.24 -16.00 -36.17
CA ASP A 147 44.02 -15.25 -36.42
C ASP A 147 42.90 -15.66 -35.42
N ASP A 148 43.17 -16.64 -34.54
CA ASP A 148 42.33 -17.12 -33.45
C ASP A 148 42.70 -16.44 -32.11
N THR A 149 41.68 -15.93 -31.41
CA THR A 149 41.82 -15.26 -30.11
C THR A 149 42.30 -16.19 -29.01
N ASP A 150 42.08 -17.49 -29.13
CA ASP A 150 42.60 -18.47 -28.18
C ASP A 150 44.12 -18.69 -28.32
N CYS A 151 44.72 -18.16 -29.41
CA CYS A 151 46.15 -18.21 -29.71
C CYS A 151 46.91 -16.91 -29.41
N ASP A 152 46.24 -15.89 -28.84
CA ASP A 152 46.83 -14.57 -28.54
C ASP A 152 48.08 -14.68 -27.64
N ASP A 153 48.09 -15.62 -26.69
CA ASP A 153 49.22 -15.88 -25.77
C ASP A 153 50.21 -16.96 -26.28
N ASP A 154 49.99 -17.57 -27.45
CA ASP A 154 50.82 -18.68 -27.92
C ASP A 154 52.20 -18.18 -28.42
N PRO A 155 53.32 -18.75 -27.92
CA PRO A 155 54.67 -18.38 -28.35
C PRO A 155 54.96 -18.50 -29.86
N ALA A 156 54.13 -19.21 -30.62
CA ALA A 156 54.21 -19.31 -32.08
C ALA A 156 53.66 -18.06 -32.79
N CYS A 157 52.74 -17.34 -32.15
CA CYS A 157 52.10 -16.12 -32.66
C CYS A 157 52.86 -14.83 -32.32
N GLY A 158 53.68 -14.85 -31.25
CA GLY A 158 54.74 -13.86 -30.93
C GLY A 158 54.20 -12.52 -30.41
N GLY A 159 54.81 -11.86 -29.42
CA GLY A 159 56.21 -11.86 -29.02
C GLY A 159 56.48 -12.16 -27.54
N THR A 160 57.64 -11.73 -27.04
CA THR A 160 57.98 -11.82 -25.61
C THR A 160 57.58 -10.51 -24.93
N PRO A 161 56.90 -10.50 -23.76
CA PRO A 161 56.19 -9.32 -23.28
C PRO A 161 56.93 -8.01 -23.48
N GLU A 162 56.28 -7.00 -24.06
CA GLU A 162 56.84 -5.66 -24.22
C GLU A 162 57.35 -5.15 -22.85
N THR A 163 58.68 -4.98 -22.71
CA THR A 163 59.30 -4.63 -21.41
C THR A 163 59.65 -3.15 -21.27
N ILE A 164 59.42 -2.34 -22.32
CA ILE A 164 59.77 -0.92 -22.34
C ILE A 164 58.62 -0.09 -22.94
N CYS A 165 57.55 0.04 -22.16
CA CYS A 165 56.27 0.67 -22.49
C CYS A 165 56.27 2.21 -22.61
N GLY A 166 57.30 2.82 -23.19
CA GLY A 166 57.36 4.29 -23.34
C GLY A 166 58.50 4.81 -24.21
N ASN A 167 59.00 3.97 -25.11
CA ASN A 167 60.12 4.29 -26.01
C ASN A 167 59.69 4.43 -27.49
N SER A 168 58.41 4.14 -27.79
CA SER A 168 57.76 4.17 -29.10
C SER A 168 58.37 3.22 -30.11
N VAL A 169 58.75 2.03 -29.63
CA VAL A 169 59.29 0.91 -30.37
C VAL A 169 58.51 -0.33 -29.93
N ASP A 170 58.09 -1.11 -30.90
CA ASP A 170 57.56 -2.47 -30.77
C ASP A 170 58.75 -3.41 -30.46
N ASP A 171 59.03 -3.60 -29.18
CA ASP A 171 60.16 -4.35 -28.63
C ASP A 171 59.92 -5.87 -28.60
N ASP A 172 58.67 -6.32 -28.75
CA ASP A 172 58.30 -7.73 -28.76
C ASP A 172 57.92 -8.29 -30.14
N GLY A 173 57.56 -7.41 -31.07
CA GLY A 173 57.31 -7.69 -32.48
C GLY A 173 55.87 -8.07 -32.82
N ASP A 174 54.90 -7.84 -31.93
CA ASP A 174 53.48 -8.16 -32.13
C ASP A 174 52.75 -7.11 -33.02
N GLY A 175 53.39 -5.96 -33.23
CA GLY A 175 52.89 -4.86 -34.07
C GLY A 175 52.18 -3.73 -33.33
N GLN A 176 52.09 -3.81 -32.00
CA GLN A 176 51.63 -2.76 -31.10
C GLN A 176 52.86 -2.02 -30.51
N THR A 177 52.65 -0.86 -29.88
CA THR A 177 53.77 -0.06 -29.33
C THR A 177 53.36 0.68 -28.07
N ASP A 178 54.19 0.61 -27.03
CA ASP A 178 53.99 1.33 -25.77
C ASP A 178 52.57 1.10 -25.20
N CYS A 179 51.82 2.15 -24.86
CA CYS A 179 50.49 2.05 -24.24
C CYS A 179 49.37 1.69 -25.23
N ASP A 180 49.71 1.53 -26.52
CA ASP A 180 48.80 0.92 -27.48
C ASP A 180 48.98 -0.62 -27.51
N ASP A 181 49.89 -1.17 -26.69
CA ASP A 181 50.21 -2.59 -26.51
C ASP A 181 49.63 -3.12 -25.19
N SER A 182 48.91 -4.25 -25.23
CA SER A 182 48.27 -4.88 -24.07
C SER A 182 49.27 -5.42 -23.04
N ASP A 183 50.49 -5.76 -23.45
CA ASP A 183 51.55 -6.16 -22.52
C ASP A 183 51.99 -5.01 -21.60
N CYS A 184 51.56 -3.78 -21.91
CA CYS A 184 51.87 -2.55 -21.19
C CYS A 184 50.72 -2.00 -20.34
N ASP A 185 49.56 -2.66 -20.28
CA ASP A 185 48.37 -2.18 -19.55
C ASP A 185 48.66 -1.89 -18.06
N ASP A 186 49.51 -2.70 -17.43
CA ASP A 186 49.92 -2.55 -16.02
C ASP A 186 51.24 -1.76 -15.84
N ASP A 187 51.90 -1.31 -16.93
CA ASP A 187 53.16 -0.58 -16.81
C ASP A 187 52.89 0.85 -16.30
N PRO A 188 53.63 1.33 -15.28
CA PRO A 188 53.47 2.69 -14.73
C PRO A 188 53.66 3.84 -15.74
N ALA A 189 54.14 3.55 -16.95
CA ALA A 189 54.19 4.49 -18.07
C ALA A 189 52.85 4.61 -18.83
N CYS A 190 51.95 3.64 -18.68
CA CYS A 190 50.73 3.43 -19.46
C CYS A 190 49.43 3.35 -18.64
N GLY A 191 49.49 2.97 -17.36
CA GLY A 191 48.42 3.14 -16.38
C GLY A 191 48.90 4.02 -15.23
N GLY A 192 48.13 5.04 -14.85
CA GLY A 192 48.56 6.00 -13.83
C GLY A 192 48.63 5.41 -12.43
N THR A 193 49.15 6.24 -11.53
CA THR A 193 49.19 5.88 -10.11
C THR A 193 47.77 5.71 -9.58
N PRO A 194 47.48 4.73 -8.71
CA PRO A 194 46.12 4.46 -8.22
C PRO A 194 45.36 5.73 -7.87
N GLU A 195 44.11 5.85 -8.32
CA GLU A 195 43.20 6.95 -8.00
C GLU A 195 43.26 7.26 -6.48
N THR A 196 43.71 8.47 -6.12
CA THR A 196 43.93 8.84 -4.70
C THR A 196 42.96 9.91 -4.20
N ILE A 197 42.11 10.45 -5.08
CA ILE A 197 41.13 11.49 -4.74
C ILE A 197 39.76 11.10 -5.27
N CYS A 198 39.13 10.13 -4.60
CA CYS A 198 37.88 9.48 -4.98
C CYS A 198 36.59 10.32 -4.90
N GLY A 199 36.65 11.66 -4.91
CA GLY A 199 35.47 12.53 -4.76
C GLY A 199 35.64 13.93 -5.37
N ASN A 200 36.49 14.05 -6.41
CA ASN A 200 36.76 15.33 -7.09
C ASN A 200 36.23 15.37 -8.54
N SER A 201 35.68 14.27 -9.03
CA SER A 201 35.14 14.06 -10.39
C SER A 201 36.16 14.28 -11.49
N VAL A 202 37.40 13.91 -11.19
CA VAL A 202 38.54 13.87 -12.09
C VAL A 202 39.07 12.44 -12.06
N ASP A 203 39.47 11.98 -13.24
CA ASP A 203 40.22 10.76 -13.46
C ASP A 203 41.70 11.12 -13.19
N ASP A 204 42.14 10.97 -11.94
CA ASP A 204 43.48 11.41 -11.50
C ASP A 204 44.57 10.39 -11.89
N ASP A 205 44.18 9.17 -12.26
CA ASP A 205 45.09 8.11 -12.72
C ASP A 205 45.05 7.85 -14.24
N GLY A 206 44.04 8.37 -14.93
CA GLY A 206 43.93 8.33 -16.38
C GLY A 206 43.42 7.00 -16.95
N ASP A 207 42.83 6.13 -16.14
CA ASP A 207 42.28 4.83 -16.58
C ASP A 207 40.89 4.95 -17.25
N GLY A 208 40.29 6.15 -17.19
CA GLY A 208 39.01 6.47 -17.81
C GLY A 208 37.79 6.30 -16.89
N GLN A 209 37.99 5.91 -15.63
CA GLN A 209 37.00 5.90 -14.56
C GLN A 209 37.19 7.14 -13.66
N THR A 210 36.19 7.47 -12.85
CA THR A 210 36.25 8.67 -11.98
C THR A 210 35.57 8.39 -10.65
N ASP A 211 36.17 8.82 -9.55
CA ASP A 211 35.59 8.73 -8.20
C ASP A 211 35.05 7.32 -7.87
N CYS A 212 33.84 7.19 -7.34
CA CYS A 212 33.26 5.92 -6.92
C CYS A 212 32.84 4.98 -8.05
N ASP A 213 32.88 5.45 -9.30
CA ASP A 213 32.76 4.57 -10.47
C ASP A 213 34.11 3.86 -10.76
N ASP A 214 35.20 4.29 -10.12
CA ASP A 214 36.54 3.71 -10.21
C ASP A 214 36.74 2.56 -9.19
N SER A 215 37.33 1.47 -9.68
CA SER A 215 37.63 0.29 -8.86
C SER A 215 38.71 0.53 -7.80
N ASP A 216 39.64 1.46 -8.04
CA ASP A 216 40.67 1.85 -7.07
C ASP A 216 40.07 2.61 -5.88
N CYS A 217 38.89 3.22 -6.06
CA CYS A 217 38.12 3.93 -5.05
C CYS A 217 37.14 3.06 -4.26
N ALA A 218 36.99 1.77 -4.59
CA ALA A 218 36.01 0.88 -3.96
C ALA A 218 36.19 0.69 -2.44
N SER A 219 37.32 1.09 -1.87
CA SER A 219 37.61 1.02 -0.43
C SER A 219 37.80 2.39 0.23
N ASP A 220 37.64 3.48 -0.53
CA ASP A 220 37.63 4.82 0.01
C ASP A 220 36.36 5.06 0.81
N ALA A 221 36.49 5.79 1.92
CA ALA A 221 35.38 6.14 2.80
C ALA A 221 34.23 6.80 2.04
N HIS A 222 34.55 7.67 1.08
CA HIS A 222 33.56 8.41 0.30
C HIS A 222 32.73 7.53 -0.66
N CYS A 223 33.18 6.30 -0.94
CA CYS A 223 32.52 5.40 -1.89
C CYS A 223 31.89 4.19 -1.21
N ILE A 224 31.92 4.16 0.12
CA ILE A 224 31.23 3.16 0.94
C ILE A 224 29.90 3.79 1.36
N PRO A 225 28.75 3.24 0.97
CA PRO A 225 27.47 3.80 1.40
C PRO A 225 27.30 3.76 2.92
N GLU A 226 26.81 4.85 3.49
CA GLU A 226 26.40 4.93 4.89
C GLU A 226 25.43 3.79 5.25
N SER A 227 25.82 2.95 6.21
CA SER A 227 25.10 1.72 6.55
C SER A 227 23.96 1.93 7.54
N ALA A 228 23.92 3.08 8.23
CA ALA A 228 22.86 3.45 9.16
C ALA A 228 22.62 4.96 9.17
N CYS A 229 21.49 5.37 8.60
CA CYS A 229 21.15 6.78 8.42
C CYS A 229 20.45 7.45 9.63
N ASN A 230 20.50 6.82 10.83
CA ASN A 230 19.77 7.30 12.02
C ASN A 230 20.46 7.01 13.36
N ASP A 231 21.77 6.69 13.36
CA ASP A 231 22.49 6.28 14.56
C ASP A 231 23.48 7.32 15.06
N THR A 232 23.61 8.47 14.39
CA THR A 232 24.53 9.58 14.69
C THR A 232 26.00 9.25 14.55
N LEU A 233 26.31 8.14 13.90
CA LEU A 233 27.66 7.76 13.52
C LEU A 233 27.88 8.08 12.04
N ASP A 234 29.16 8.24 11.72
CA ASP A 234 29.72 8.37 10.40
C ASP A 234 30.34 6.99 10.13
N ASN A 235 29.54 6.05 9.62
CA ASN A 235 29.94 4.64 9.50
C ASN A 235 30.77 4.38 8.25
N ASP A 236 30.66 5.24 7.24
CA ASP A 236 31.55 5.25 6.08
C ASP A 236 32.83 6.10 6.27
N LEU A 237 32.83 7.03 7.23
CA LEU A 237 33.95 7.90 7.61
C LEU A 237 34.24 9.02 6.60
N ASP A 238 33.26 9.44 5.81
CA ASP A 238 33.37 10.53 4.85
C ASP A 238 33.25 11.93 5.49
N GLY A 239 32.75 11.97 6.73
CA GLY A 239 32.64 13.17 7.57
C GLY A 239 31.24 13.79 7.64
N ALA A 240 30.26 13.27 6.90
CA ALA A 240 28.84 13.50 7.15
C ALA A 240 28.26 12.40 8.07
N THR A 241 27.02 12.59 8.52
CA THR A 241 26.35 11.65 9.46
C THR A 241 24.86 11.69 9.18
N ASP A 242 24.20 10.53 9.20
CA ASP A 242 22.74 10.39 9.05
C ASP A 242 22.20 11.18 7.84
N CYS A 243 21.04 11.85 7.97
CA CYS A 243 20.43 12.64 6.91
C CYS A 243 21.20 13.90 6.47
N ALA A 244 22.31 14.22 7.12
CA ALA A 244 23.24 15.22 6.59
C ALA A 244 24.18 14.62 5.54
N ASP A 245 24.23 13.30 5.45
CA ASP A 245 24.96 12.51 4.47
C ASP A 245 24.22 12.41 3.13
N GLY A 246 24.98 12.46 2.04
CA GLY A 246 24.46 12.29 0.69
C GLY A 246 23.99 10.87 0.40
N ASP A 247 24.64 9.88 1.01
CA ASP A 247 24.33 8.46 0.81
C ASP A 247 23.01 8.07 1.48
N CYS A 248 22.59 8.84 2.47
CA CYS A 248 21.31 8.71 3.15
C CYS A 248 20.15 9.42 2.44
N ALA A 249 20.36 10.08 1.30
CA ALA A 249 19.32 10.89 0.65
C ALA A 249 18.09 10.08 0.18
N SER A 250 18.23 8.76 0.00
CA SER A 250 17.13 7.85 -0.35
C SER A 250 16.67 6.96 0.80
N ASP A 251 17.28 7.09 1.99
CA ASP A 251 16.82 6.36 3.16
C ASP A 251 15.47 6.90 3.62
N ALA A 252 14.57 5.98 3.99
CA ALA A 252 13.26 6.26 4.55
C ALA A 252 13.30 7.36 5.62
N HIS A 253 14.24 7.27 6.55
CA HIS A 253 14.36 8.22 7.67
C HIS A 253 14.78 9.64 7.27
N CYS A 254 15.29 9.81 6.05
CA CYS A 254 15.82 11.09 5.57
C CYS A 254 14.95 11.69 4.45
N ILE A 255 13.87 11.02 4.10
CA ILE A 255 12.84 11.53 3.20
C ILE A 255 11.78 12.19 4.08
N PRO A 256 11.49 13.50 3.92
CA PRO A 256 10.46 14.13 4.74
C PRO A 256 9.07 13.58 4.45
N GLU A 257 8.27 13.34 5.50
CA GLU A 257 6.86 12.99 5.38
C GLU A 257 6.12 13.97 4.43
N SER A 258 5.61 13.44 3.32
CA SER A 258 4.96 14.25 2.28
C SER A 258 3.51 14.64 2.58
N ALA A 259 2.86 13.95 3.53
CA ALA A 259 1.48 14.20 3.94
C ALA A 259 1.32 14.00 5.46
N CYS A 260 1.00 15.09 6.16
CA CYS A 260 0.94 15.10 7.63
C CYS A 260 -0.47 14.93 8.22
N ASN A 261 -1.42 14.38 7.46
CA ASN A 261 -2.81 14.20 7.90
C ASN A 261 -3.56 13.04 7.22
N ASP A 262 -2.84 12.08 6.64
CA ASP A 262 -3.43 10.96 5.92
C ASP A 262 -3.34 9.62 6.66
N THR A 263 -2.71 9.59 7.84
CA THR A 263 -2.51 8.41 8.69
C THR A 263 -1.59 7.35 8.10
N LEU A 264 -0.90 7.67 7.01
CA LEU A 264 0.17 6.85 6.48
C LEU A 264 1.51 7.33 7.02
N ASP A 265 2.46 6.40 7.04
CA ASP A 265 3.86 6.62 7.31
C ASP A 265 4.53 6.68 5.92
N ASN A 266 4.53 7.87 5.32
CA ASN A 266 4.89 8.04 3.90
C ASN A 266 6.40 8.00 3.67
N ASP A 267 7.18 8.24 4.73
CA ASP A 267 8.63 8.10 4.73
C ASP A 267 9.11 6.78 5.35
N LEU A 268 8.24 6.04 6.04
CA LEU A 268 8.50 4.71 6.64
C LEU A 268 9.47 4.74 7.82
N ASP A 269 9.54 5.87 8.52
CA ASP A 269 10.39 6.03 9.71
C ASP A 269 9.74 5.48 11.01
N GLY A 270 8.43 5.15 10.94
CA GLY A 270 7.65 4.54 11.99
C GLY A 270 6.78 5.50 12.81
N ALA A 271 6.89 6.81 12.58
CA ALA A 271 5.89 7.78 12.99
C ALA A 271 4.90 8.09 11.85
N THR A 272 3.85 8.86 12.15
CA THR A 272 2.77 9.17 11.20
C THR A 272 2.20 10.52 11.55
N ASP A 273 1.92 11.35 10.55
CA ASP A 273 1.23 12.64 10.68
C ASP A 273 1.89 13.54 11.75
N CYS A 274 1.12 14.25 12.58
CA CYS A 274 1.64 15.14 13.63
C CYS A 274 2.37 14.44 14.79
N ALA A 275 2.38 13.10 14.83
CA ALA A 275 3.27 12.38 15.73
C ALA A 275 4.69 12.28 15.16
N ASP A 276 4.84 12.52 13.86
CA ASP A 276 6.09 12.58 13.12
C ASP A 276 6.87 13.87 13.37
N GLY A 277 8.20 13.75 13.45
CA GLY A 277 9.11 14.87 13.62
C GLY A 277 9.20 15.76 12.38
N ASP A 278 9.06 15.19 11.19
CA ASP A 278 9.12 15.90 9.91
C ASP A 278 7.87 16.75 9.69
N CYS A 279 6.75 16.33 10.28
CA CYS A 279 5.50 17.09 10.33
C CYS A 279 5.46 18.20 11.38
N ALA A 280 6.50 18.40 12.20
CA ALA A 280 6.49 19.37 13.29
C ALA A 280 6.27 20.83 12.86
N THR A 281 6.46 21.15 11.58
CA THR A 281 6.21 22.49 11.01
C THR A 281 5.09 22.52 9.97
N ALA A 282 4.45 21.39 9.70
CA ALA A 282 3.29 21.33 8.82
C ALA A 282 2.13 22.10 9.46
N ALA A 283 1.44 22.92 8.65
CA ALA A 283 0.32 23.76 9.10
C ALA A 283 -0.72 22.98 9.94
N VAL A 284 -1.10 21.80 9.45
CA VAL A 284 -2.06 20.89 10.11
C VAL A 284 -1.62 20.34 11.48
N CYS A 285 -0.35 20.52 11.84
CA CYS A 285 0.23 20.07 13.10
C CYS A 285 0.64 21.23 14.02
N LEU A 286 0.51 22.46 13.53
CA LEU A 286 0.75 23.65 14.32
C LEU A 286 -0.53 24.03 15.03
N PRO A 287 -0.50 24.28 16.35
CA PRO A 287 -1.70 24.64 17.08
C PRO A 287 -2.19 26.04 16.67
N GLU A 288 -3.48 26.15 16.39
CA GLU A 288 -4.18 27.42 16.22
C GLU A 288 -3.92 28.37 17.40
N SER A 289 -3.32 29.53 17.10
CA SER A 289 -2.75 30.43 18.09
C SER A 289 -3.80 31.32 18.77
N ASP A 290 -4.89 31.64 18.07
CA ASP A 290 -5.98 32.47 18.54
C ASP A 290 -7.33 32.02 17.98
N CYS A 291 -7.97 31.10 18.70
CA CYS A 291 -9.27 30.51 18.40
C CYS A 291 -10.51 31.44 18.42
N GLY A 292 -10.36 32.75 18.30
CA GLY A 292 -11.49 33.69 18.30
C GLY A 292 -11.26 34.96 17.49
N ASN A 293 -10.31 34.96 16.55
CA ASN A 293 -9.94 36.12 15.76
C ASN A 293 -10.43 36.04 14.30
N THR A 294 -11.10 34.96 13.89
CA THR A 294 -11.60 34.67 12.54
C THR A 294 -10.50 34.54 11.47
N VAL A 295 -9.29 34.21 11.92
CA VAL A 295 -8.12 33.95 11.09
C VAL A 295 -7.73 32.48 11.26
N ASP A 296 -7.11 31.96 10.21
CA ASP A 296 -6.44 30.67 10.15
C ASP A 296 -4.97 30.96 10.47
N ASP A 297 -4.57 30.89 11.75
CA ASP A 297 -3.23 31.30 12.20
C ASP A 297 -2.19 30.21 11.95
N ASP A 298 -2.60 28.93 11.87
CA ASP A 298 -1.71 27.81 11.54
C ASP A 298 -1.65 27.49 10.04
N GLY A 299 -2.66 27.90 9.26
CA GLY A 299 -2.70 27.79 7.80
C GLY A 299 -3.30 26.47 7.29
N ASP A 300 -4.02 25.72 8.12
CA ASP A 300 -4.60 24.42 7.74
C ASP A 300 -5.94 24.53 6.97
N GLY A 301 -6.50 25.75 6.91
CA GLY A 301 -7.72 26.08 6.19
C GLY A 301 -9.00 26.05 7.05
N ALA A 302 -8.91 25.67 8.32
CA ALA A 302 -9.94 25.91 9.32
C ALA A 302 -9.66 27.22 10.08
N THR A 303 -10.66 27.72 10.81
CA THR A 303 -10.57 28.99 11.53
C THR A 303 -11.32 28.89 12.85
N ASP A 304 -10.76 29.43 13.92
CA ASP A 304 -11.39 29.50 15.25
C ASP A 304 -12.03 28.15 15.67
N CYS A 305 -13.30 28.14 16.08
CA CYS A 305 -13.99 26.95 16.54
C CYS A 305 -14.36 25.96 15.43
N ALA A 306 -14.17 26.32 14.16
CA ALA A 306 -14.22 25.35 13.08
C ALA A 306 -12.97 24.48 13.03
N ASP A 307 -11.89 24.95 13.66
CA ASP A 307 -10.62 24.26 13.83
C ASP A 307 -10.67 23.18 14.92
N THR A 308 -10.01 22.05 14.67
CA THR A 308 -9.88 20.96 15.63
C THR A 308 -8.95 21.29 16.79
N ASP A 309 -7.93 22.11 16.58
CA ASP A 309 -6.96 22.51 17.60
C ASP A 309 -7.58 23.44 18.64
N CYS A 310 -8.63 24.14 18.25
CA CYS A 310 -9.45 24.97 19.12
C CYS A 310 -10.44 24.19 20.00
N ALA A 311 -10.51 22.86 19.91
CA ALA A 311 -11.49 22.05 20.63
C ALA A 311 -11.45 22.20 22.16
N THR A 312 -10.30 22.58 22.72
CA THR A 312 -10.12 22.83 24.17
C THR A 312 -10.00 24.32 24.52
N SER A 313 -10.03 25.20 23.52
CA SER A 313 -9.88 26.63 23.72
C SER A 313 -11.11 27.22 24.43
N PRO A 314 -10.92 28.04 25.49
CA PRO A 314 -12.01 28.75 26.15
C PRO A 314 -12.87 29.61 25.20
N ALA A 315 -12.33 30.03 24.04
CA ALA A 315 -13.07 30.77 23.03
C ALA A 315 -14.25 29.97 22.45
N CYS A 316 -14.08 28.65 22.32
CA CYS A 316 -15.09 27.72 21.81
C CYS A 316 -15.97 27.12 22.92
N HIS A 317 -15.85 27.66 24.13
CA HIS A 317 -16.67 27.30 25.28
C HIS A 317 -17.77 28.33 25.53
N VAL A 318 -19.01 27.88 25.40
CA VAL A 318 -20.20 28.67 25.70
C VAL A 318 -20.33 28.81 27.21
N THR A 319 -20.21 30.05 27.70
CA THR A 319 -20.37 30.40 29.11
C THR A 319 -21.52 31.39 29.28
N GLY A 320 -22.53 31.01 30.05
CA GLY A 320 -23.76 31.81 30.20
C GLY A 320 -24.85 31.37 29.23
N GLY A 321 -25.61 32.31 28.67
CA GLY A 321 -26.76 32.01 27.81
C GLY A 321 -27.95 31.41 28.58
N GLU A 322 -28.09 31.72 29.86
CA GLU A 322 -29.15 31.13 30.70
C GLU A 322 -30.56 31.42 30.18
N SER A 323 -30.78 32.61 29.62
CA SER A 323 -32.08 32.94 29.04
C SER A 323 -31.99 34.09 28.06
N CYS A 324 -33.06 34.27 27.28
CA CYS A 324 -33.28 35.48 26.51
C CYS A 324 -33.29 36.77 27.36
N ALA A 325 -33.65 36.68 28.65
CA ALA A 325 -33.83 37.84 29.53
C ALA A 325 -32.56 38.21 30.31
N SER A 326 -31.77 37.20 30.73
CA SER A 326 -30.46 37.39 31.36
C SER A 326 -29.34 37.64 30.35
N GLY A 327 -29.60 37.33 29.07
CA GLY A 327 -28.73 37.58 27.93
C GLY A 327 -28.33 36.25 27.27
N PRO A 328 -28.68 36.02 26.00
CA PRO A 328 -28.19 34.85 25.27
C PRO A 328 -26.67 34.92 25.10
N TYR A 329 -26.03 33.77 24.92
CA TYR A 329 -24.63 33.73 24.53
C TYR A 329 -24.51 34.16 23.06
N VAL A 330 -23.79 35.24 22.80
CA VAL A 330 -23.61 35.77 21.44
C VAL A 330 -22.40 35.09 20.83
N LEU A 331 -22.63 34.28 19.80
CA LEU A 331 -21.58 33.68 18.99
C LEU A 331 -20.84 34.77 18.19
N PRO A 332 -19.59 34.54 17.77
CA PRO A 332 -18.87 35.44 16.87
C PRO A 332 -19.59 35.68 15.55
N ASP A 333 -19.07 36.63 14.78
CA ASP A 333 -19.64 36.99 13.47
C ASP A 333 -19.69 35.80 12.50
N ASP A 334 -18.72 34.88 12.59
CA ASP A 334 -18.83 33.54 12.02
C ASP A 334 -19.24 32.51 13.10
N PRO A 335 -20.47 31.96 13.06
CA PRO A 335 -20.91 30.94 14.01
C PRO A 335 -20.46 29.52 13.63
N ASN A 336 -19.81 29.32 12.48
CA ASN A 336 -19.36 28.01 12.03
C ASN A 336 -18.38 27.38 13.01
N GLY A 337 -18.53 26.08 13.24
CA GLY A 337 -17.62 25.31 14.07
C GLY A 337 -18.29 24.54 15.19
N THR A 338 -17.47 24.07 16.13
CA THR A 338 -17.87 23.21 17.24
C THR A 338 -17.76 23.96 18.57
N TRP A 339 -18.91 24.12 19.20
CA TRP A 339 -19.10 24.86 20.45
C TRP A 339 -19.38 23.89 21.59
N ARG A 340 -18.78 24.12 22.75
CA ARG A 340 -18.95 23.23 23.92
C ARG A 340 -19.51 23.98 25.11
N GLY A 341 -20.41 23.36 25.86
CA GLY A 341 -20.95 23.98 27.08
C GLY A 341 -21.58 22.98 28.02
N THR A 342 -22.22 23.48 29.08
CA THR A 342 -22.92 22.67 30.08
C THR A 342 -24.25 23.31 30.48
N ILE A 343 -25.24 22.48 30.82
CA ILE A 343 -26.55 22.90 31.33
C ILE A 343 -26.64 22.82 32.87
N ASP A 344 -25.58 22.39 33.57
CA ASP A 344 -25.62 21.97 34.99
C ASP A 344 -26.12 23.02 35.99
N ALA A 345 -26.01 24.29 35.65
CA ALA A 345 -26.42 25.43 36.48
C ALA A 345 -27.51 26.30 35.85
N LEU A 346 -28.08 25.87 34.72
CA LEU A 346 -29.09 26.63 33.99
C LEU A 346 -30.50 26.33 34.46
N ALA A 347 -31.42 27.24 34.17
CA ALA A 347 -32.83 27.09 34.46
C ALA A 347 -33.55 26.36 33.32
N SER A 348 -34.78 25.93 33.59
CA SER A 348 -35.74 25.51 32.56
C SER A 348 -36.71 26.66 32.35
N ASP A 349 -36.51 27.44 31.30
CA ASP A 349 -37.30 28.63 31.02
C ASP A 349 -37.76 28.74 29.56
N HIS A 350 -37.23 27.90 28.67
CA HIS A 350 -37.74 27.75 27.31
C HIS A 350 -38.27 26.33 27.04
N ARG A 351 -38.82 26.17 25.84
CA ARG A 351 -39.48 24.95 25.34
C ARG A 351 -39.68 25.10 23.84
N GLY A 352 -39.32 24.09 23.06
CA GLY A 352 -39.62 24.00 21.62
C GLY A 352 -41.01 23.41 21.33
N SER A 353 -41.45 23.42 20.07
CA SER A 353 -42.67 22.70 19.66
C SER A 353 -42.50 21.17 19.69
N CYS A 354 -41.27 20.68 19.57
CA CYS A 354 -40.91 19.27 19.56
C CYS A 354 -40.48 18.69 20.92
N GLY A 355 -40.21 19.51 21.95
CA GLY A 355 -39.74 19.00 23.23
C GLY A 355 -39.23 20.08 24.19
N GLY A 356 -38.45 19.66 25.20
CA GLY A 356 -37.74 20.54 26.14
C GLY A 356 -38.55 20.98 27.36
N ASN A 357 -39.81 20.53 27.48
CA ASN A 357 -40.68 21.00 28.55
C ASN A 357 -40.20 20.49 29.92
N GLY A 358 -39.59 21.40 30.69
CA GLY A 358 -39.09 21.10 32.02
C GLY A 358 -37.65 20.60 32.02
N GLY A 359 -36.91 20.66 30.90
CA GLY A 359 -35.46 20.48 30.83
C GLY A 359 -34.72 21.80 30.97
N ARG A 360 -33.46 21.74 31.41
CA ARG A 360 -32.62 22.95 31.47
C ARG A 360 -32.17 23.33 30.07
N ASP A 361 -32.10 24.62 29.80
CA ASP A 361 -31.81 25.12 28.47
C ASP A 361 -30.73 26.21 28.45
N VAL A 362 -30.08 26.35 27.30
CA VAL A 362 -29.15 27.43 26.97
C VAL A 362 -29.57 28.08 25.66
N VAL A 363 -29.45 29.40 25.62
CA VAL A 363 -29.79 30.23 24.47
C VAL A 363 -28.54 30.82 23.86
N LEU A 364 -28.30 30.50 22.59
CA LEU A 364 -27.25 31.08 21.77
C LEU A 364 -27.86 32.04 20.75
N GLN A 365 -27.13 33.07 20.37
CA GLN A 365 -27.51 34.06 19.37
C GLN A 365 -26.43 34.17 18.31
N PHE A 366 -26.82 34.16 17.04
CA PHE A 366 -25.93 34.47 15.91
C PHE A 366 -26.69 35.21 14.81
N THR A 367 -25.96 35.76 13.83
CA THR A 367 -26.56 36.49 12.71
C THR A 367 -26.05 35.92 11.39
N THR A 368 -26.95 35.81 10.41
CA THR A 368 -26.59 35.50 9.03
C THR A 368 -26.71 36.76 8.19
N THR A 369 -25.72 37.03 7.33
CA THR A 369 -25.67 38.24 6.48
C THR A 369 -26.35 38.04 5.11
N ALA A 370 -26.57 36.78 4.73
CA ALA A 370 -27.25 36.38 3.50
C ALA A 370 -28.25 35.26 3.80
N ARG A 371 -29.08 34.93 2.81
CA ARG A 371 -29.87 33.70 2.86
C ARG A 371 -28.90 32.52 2.92
N ALA A 372 -29.09 31.61 3.86
CA ALA A 372 -28.19 30.49 4.10
C ALA A 372 -28.94 29.29 4.65
N THR A 373 -28.42 28.10 4.38
CA THR A 373 -28.78 26.86 5.06
C THR A 373 -28.03 26.77 6.38
N ILE A 374 -28.79 26.81 7.47
CA ILE A 374 -28.33 26.67 8.84
C ILE A 374 -28.51 25.21 9.24
N THR A 375 -27.41 24.53 9.52
CA THR A 375 -27.40 23.19 10.11
C THR A 375 -26.78 23.26 11.50
N ALA A 376 -27.45 22.68 12.48
CA ALA A 376 -26.93 22.58 13.84
C ALA A 376 -27.13 21.14 14.34
N SER A 377 -26.09 20.55 14.91
CA SER A 377 -26.05 19.17 15.41
C SER A 377 -25.56 19.14 16.85
N LEU A 378 -26.20 18.34 17.70
CA LEU A 378 -25.80 18.09 19.08
C LEU A 378 -25.15 16.72 19.29
N GLU A 379 -24.73 16.08 18.19
CA GLU A 379 -24.03 14.80 18.21
C GLU A 379 -22.79 14.86 19.14
N GLY A 380 -22.64 13.87 20.01
CA GLY A 380 -21.58 13.83 21.03
C GLY A 380 -21.95 14.48 22.38
N SER A 381 -23.16 15.05 22.52
CA SER A 381 -23.66 15.54 23.82
C SER A 381 -23.95 14.41 24.81
N THR A 382 -23.85 14.68 26.11
CA THR A 382 -23.91 13.64 27.17
C THR A 382 -25.30 13.42 27.76
N PHE A 383 -26.33 14.07 27.22
CA PHE A 383 -27.71 14.01 27.70
C PHE A 383 -28.66 14.00 26.52
N ASP A 384 -29.91 13.62 26.78
CA ASP A 384 -30.98 13.60 25.81
C ASP A 384 -31.39 15.03 25.42
N THR A 385 -31.03 15.45 24.21
CA THR A 385 -31.13 16.85 23.79
C THR A 385 -32.41 17.15 23.03
N VAL A 386 -32.85 18.40 23.08
CA VAL A 386 -33.82 19.01 22.18
C VAL A 386 -33.18 20.27 21.59
N LEU A 387 -33.28 20.45 20.28
CA LEU A 387 -32.71 21.58 19.55
C LEU A 387 -33.78 22.33 18.76
N TYR A 388 -33.85 23.64 18.94
CA TYR A 388 -34.75 24.48 18.16
C TYR A 388 -34.15 25.84 17.81
N LEU A 389 -34.51 26.32 16.62
CA LEU A 389 -34.09 27.59 16.07
C LEU A 389 -35.27 28.55 15.98
N ARG A 390 -35.05 29.79 16.40
CA ARG A 390 -36.05 30.85 16.34
C ARG A 390 -35.57 32.08 15.60
N SER A 391 -36.51 32.81 15.01
CA SER A 391 -36.34 34.11 14.39
C SER A 391 -37.35 35.15 14.95
N GLY A 392 -37.18 36.42 14.57
CA GLY A 392 -38.02 37.53 15.05
C GLY A 392 -37.61 38.05 16.44
N ALA A 393 -38.18 37.49 17.50
CA ALA A 393 -37.81 37.78 18.89
C ALA A 393 -37.32 36.50 19.58
N CYS A 394 -36.56 36.65 20.66
CA CYS A 394 -36.06 35.52 21.45
C CYS A 394 -37.19 34.79 22.22
N THR A 395 -38.17 35.55 22.74
CA THR A 395 -39.32 35.03 23.51
C THR A 395 -40.67 35.37 22.89
N TYR A 396 -41.72 34.67 23.33
CA TYR A 396 -43.11 34.99 22.97
C TYR A 396 -43.66 36.20 23.74
N PRO A 397 -44.56 37.01 23.13
CA PRO A 397 -45.00 36.97 21.74
C PRO A 397 -43.99 37.66 20.80
N GLY A 398 -43.93 37.22 19.53
CA GLY A 398 -43.09 37.84 18.50
C GLY A 398 -41.93 36.96 17.98
N THR A 399 -41.83 35.74 18.48
CA THR A 399 -40.91 34.72 17.98
C THR A 399 -41.57 33.81 16.95
N ASN A 400 -40.81 33.37 15.96
CA ASN A 400 -41.16 32.30 15.04
C ASN A 400 -40.18 31.13 15.26
N GLU A 401 -40.70 29.90 15.40
CA GLU A 401 -39.85 28.71 15.45
C GLU A 401 -39.69 28.14 14.04
N GLU A 402 -38.46 28.19 13.54
CA GLU A 402 -38.13 27.83 12.15
C GLU A 402 -37.83 26.34 12.00
N ALA A 403 -37.18 25.76 13.02
CA ALA A 403 -36.88 24.34 13.07
C ALA A 403 -36.86 23.85 14.52
N CYS A 404 -37.24 22.58 14.70
CA CYS A 404 -37.21 21.90 16.00
C CYS A 404 -36.95 20.42 15.76
N ASN A 405 -36.05 19.83 16.55
CA ASN A 405 -35.84 18.39 16.61
C ASN A 405 -35.53 17.94 18.05
N ASP A 406 -36.10 16.82 18.45
CA ASP A 406 -35.80 16.09 19.70
C ASP A 406 -34.73 15.04 19.37
N ASP A 407 -35.13 13.96 18.70
CA ASP A 407 -34.23 12.88 18.30
C ASP A 407 -33.84 12.94 16.82
N ALA A 408 -32.55 13.11 16.53
CA ALA A 408 -32.04 12.88 15.19
C ALA A 408 -32.20 11.41 14.77
N MET A 409 -32.36 11.20 13.46
CA MET A 409 -32.37 9.87 12.81
C MET A 409 -33.37 8.84 13.39
N GLY A 410 -34.42 9.28 14.10
CA GLY A 410 -35.52 8.41 14.54
C GLY A 410 -35.28 7.65 15.85
N GLY A 411 -34.43 8.17 16.75
CA GLY A 411 -34.28 7.66 18.12
C GLY A 411 -32.90 7.83 18.75
N ALA A 412 -32.02 8.68 18.19
CA ALA A 412 -30.79 9.09 18.87
C ALA A 412 -31.13 10.03 20.02
N THR A 413 -30.34 10.04 21.09
CA THR A 413 -30.49 10.97 22.22
C THR A 413 -29.88 12.35 21.96
N TRP A 414 -29.67 12.69 20.68
CA TRP A 414 -29.10 13.97 20.27
C TRP A 414 -29.90 14.51 19.08
N SER A 415 -30.00 15.84 19.02
CA SER A 415 -30.84 16.53 18.05
C SER A 415 -30.04 17.09 16.90
N ARG A 416 -30.67 17.20 15.73
CA ARG A 416 -30.11 17.92 14.59
C ARG A 416 -31.21 18.65 13.82
N ILE A 417 -30.95 19.90 13.46
CA ILE A 417 -31.82 20.70 12.60
C ILE A 417 -31.08 21.08 11.32
N SER A 418 -31.83 21.27 10.24
CA SER A 418 -31.34 21.86 8.99
C SER A 418 -32.47 22.65 8.35
N THR A 419 -32.29 23.96 8.20
CA THR A 419 -33.29 24.85 7.59
C THR A 419 -32.63 25.96 6.78
N THR A 420 -33.31 26.45 5.74
CA THR A 420 -32.80 27.53 4.88
C THR A 420 -33.52 28.83 5.19
N GLU A 421 -32.77 29.76 5.76
CA GLU A 421 -33.30 30.99 6.32
C GLU A 421 -32.74 32.23 5.61
N ASN A 422 -33.47 33.35 5.68
CA ASN A 422 -32.97 34.62 5.13
C ASN A 422 -31.88 35.24 6.02
N ALA A 423 -31.27 36.34 5.57
CA ALA A 423 -30.40 37.13 6.43
C ALA A 423 -31.18 37.64 7.65
N GLY A 424 -30.62 37.46 8.85
CA GLY A 424 -31.27 37.86 10.08
C GLY A 424 -30.55 37.38 11.33
N THR A 425 -31.06 37.80 12.49
CA THR A 425 -30.61 37.30 13.79
C THR A 425 -31.46 36.11 14.19
N TYR A 426 -30.80 35.06 14.68
CA TYR A 426 -31.40 33.81 15.10
C TYR A 426 -31.04 33.48 16.55
N TRP A 427 -31.94 32.76 17.21
CA TRP A 427 -31.74 32.22 18.56
C TRP A 427 -31.80 30.70 18.50
N LEU A 428 -30.73 30.05 18.90
CA LEU A 428 -30.61 28.59 18.95
C LEU A 428 -30.70 28.15 20.40
N PHE A 429 -31.55 27.17 20.66
CA PHE A 429 -31.80 26.67 22.00
C PHE A 429 -31.34 25.23 22.07
N VAL A 430 -30.41 24.95 22.99
CA VAL A 430 -30.01 23.60 23.38
C VAL A 430 -30.69 23.31 24.70
N ASP A 431 -31.58 22.32 24.70
CA ASP A 431 -32.51 22.04 25.78
C ASP A 431 -32.44 20.54 26.13
N ALA A 432 -32.86 20.14 27.32
CA ALA A 432 -32.90 18.75 27.75
C ALA A 432 -34.31 18.16 27.57
N ALA A 433 -34.43 16.94 27.05
CA ALA A 433 -35.73 16.35 26.71
C ALA A 433 -36.68 16.20 27.92
N SER A 434 -36.19 15.72 29.08
CA SER A 434 -37.05 15.62 30.28
C SER A 434 -36.30 15.58 31.62
N ALA A 435 -36.16 16.75 32.27
CA ALA A 435 -36.15 17.01 33.72
C ALA A 435 -35.25 18.20 34.08
N ALA A 436 -35.71 19.05 35.00
CA ALA A 436 -34.95 20.22 35.45
C ALA A 436 -33.73 19.84 36.30
N THR A 437 -33.57 18.54 36.60
CA THR A 437 -32.40 17.98 37.28
C THR A 437 -31.39 17.36 36.32
N THR A 438 -31.68 17.29 35.02
CA THR A 438 -30.72 16.80 34.03
C THR A 438 -29.51 17.72 34.00
N THR A 439 -28.34 17.11 34.02
CA THR A 439 -27.01 17.73 33.99
C THR A 439 -26.20 17.05 32.89
N GLY A 440 -25.31 17.78 32.25
CA GLY A 440 -24.47 17.25 31.19
C GLY A 440 -23.74 18.36 30.43
N THR A 441 -22.82 17.92 29.58
CA THR A 441 -22.16 18.77 28.61
C THR A 441 -22.77 18.55 27.23
N TYR A 442 -22.84 19.62 26.44
CA TYR A 442 -23.23 19.54 25.04
C TYR A 442 -22.06 19.87 24.13
N VAL A 443 -22.08 19.26 22.96
CA VAL A 443 -21.21 19.56 21.81
C VAL A 443 -22.14 20.01 20.70
N LEU A 444 -22.00 21.24 20.25
CA LEU A 444 -22.87 21.87 19.26
C LEU A 444 -22.04 22.22 18.02
N THR A 445 -22.26 21.51 16.93
CA THR A 445 -21.64 21.86 15.64
C THR A 445 -22.62 22.67 14.81
N ILE A 446 -22.20 23.87 14.41
CA ILE A 446 -22.96 24.78 13.56
C ILE A 446 -22.29 24.87 12.19
N ARG A 447 -23.10 24.80 11.13
CA ARG A 447 -22.70 25.10 9.76
C ARG A 447 -23.73 26.01 9.10
N VAL A 448 -23.29 27.18 8.66
CA VAL A 448 -24.05 28.19 7.94
C VAL A 448 -23.44 28.31 6.55
N ALA A 449 -24.14 27.76 5.55
CA ALA A 449 -23.69 27.78 4.15
C ALA A 449 -24.69 28.54 3.28
N PRO A 450 -24.26 29.48 2.41
CA PRO A 450 -25.15 30.30 1.58
C PRO A 450 -26.05 29.51 0.61
#